data_AF-F2NV56-F1
#
_entry.id   AF-F2NV56-F1
#
_cell.length_a   1.000
_cell.length_b   1.000
_cell.length_c   1.000
_cell.angle_alpha   90.00
_cell.angle_beta   90.00
_cell.angle_gamma   90.00
#
_symmetry.space_group_name_H-M   'P 1'
#
loop_
_entity.id
_entity.type
_entity.pdbx_description
1 polymer ?
#
loop_
_entity_poly.entity_id
_entity_poly.type
_entity_poly.pdbx_seq_one_letter_code
_entity_poly.pdbx_strand_id
1 'polypeptide(L)'
;MKYFKITVKFGHVGKSNFYKGYLYLKAESKKDAAEKARYCPRVKHDHKDAILNVEEIDKDLYFEGLEENRAIRYFSCYNVQEQRECFCEIEDSIFKENDVECKHARHSKKRSLRKNYNDDPEFDYYKHNKNFDFFVA
;
A
#
# COMPACT_ATOMS: atom_id res chain seq x y z
N MET A 1 -20.81 -19.73 5.79
CA MET A 1 -19.99 -18.57 5.36
C MET A 1 -20.84 -17.32 5.46
N LYS A 2 -20.27 -16.24 5.99
CA LYS A 2 -20.91 -14.94 6.20
C LYS A 2 -20.16 -13.87 5.41
N TYR A 3 -20.79 -12.71 5.22
CA TYR A 3 -20.20 -11.56 4.53
C TYR A 3 -19.87 -10.47 5.54
N PHE A 4 -18.73 -9.82 5.35
CA PHE A 4 -18.26 -8.80 6.28
C PHE A 4 -17.82 -7.53 5.56
N LYS A 5 -18.20 -6.38 6.13
CA LYS A 5 -17.60 -5.07 5.86
C LYS A 5 -16.57 -4.78 6.93
N ILE A 6 -15.35 -4.52 6.52
CA ILE A 6 -14.21 -4.36 7.42
C ILE A 6 -13.64 -2.98 7.19
N THR A 7 -13.61 -2.14 8.21
CA THR A 7 -12.98 -0.82 8.14
C THR A 7 -11.50 -0.97 8.44
N VAL A 8 -10.65 -0.54 7.52
CA VAL A 8 -9.20 -0.82 7.55
C VAL A 8 -8.38 0.43 7.27
N LYS A 9 -7.18 0.49 7.86
CA LYS A 9 -6.13 1.44 7.51
C LYS A 9 -5.29 0.93 6.34
N PHE A 10 -5.34 1.63 5.22
CA PHE A 10 -4.44 1.42 4.09
C PHE A 10 -3.24 2.38 4.14
N GLY A 11 -2.10 1.91 3.66
CA GLY A 11 -0.83 2.61 3.66
C GLY A 11 -0.56 3.35 2.35
N HIS A 12 0.72 3.54 2.04
CA HIS A 12 1.20 4.14 0.78
C HIS A 12 0.69 5.56 0.45
N VAL A 13 0.03 6.25 1.39
CA VAL A 13 -0.50 7.62 1.24
C VAL A 13 0.32 8.68 1.98
N GLY A 14 1.63 8.45 2.04
CA GLY A 14 2.57 9.31 2.76
C GLY A 14 2.91 8.80 4.16
N LYS A 15 3.95 9.40 4.74
CA LYS A 15 4.43 9.03 6.07
C LYS A 15 3.50 9.60 7.14
N SER A 16 3.21 8.81 8.18
CA SER A 16 2.31 9.17 9.27
C SER A 16 0.87 9.47 8.83
N ASN A 17 0.49 8.96 7.66
CA ASN A 17 -0.87 9.02 7.14
C ASN A 17 -1.38 7.60 6.88
N PHE A 18 -2.69 7.46 6.88
CA PHE A 18 -3.39 6.27 6.41
C PHE A 18 -4.65 6.66 5.65
N TYR A 19 -5.02 5.87 4.67
CA TYR A 19 -6.31 5.95 4.00
C TYR A 19 -7.29 5.06 4.76
N LYS A 20 -8.42 5.61 5.21
CA LYS A 20 -9.48 4.83 5.86
C LYS A 20 -10.45 4.35 4.80
N GLY A 21 -10.50 3.04 4.58
CA GLY A 21 -11.40 2.46 3.58
C GLY A 21 -12.05 1.17 4.07
N TYR A 22 -12.73 0.49 3.15
CA TYR A 22 -13.47 -0.73 3.44
C TYR A 22 -12.92 -1.93 2.67
N LEU A 23 -12.94 -3.10 3.30
CA LEU A 23 -12.77 -4.40 2.65
C LEU A 23 -14.03 -5.22 2.81
N TYR A 24 -14.41 -5.92 1.75
CA TYR A 24 -15.57 -6.79 1.72
C TYR A 24 -15.08 -8.22 1.54
N LEU A 25 -15.17 -9.03 2.60
CA LEU A 25 -14.65 -10.40 2.62
C LEU A 25 -15.71 -11.42 3.06
N LYS A 26 -15.59 -12.64 2.52
CA LYS A 26 -16.36 -13.80 3.02
C LYS A 26 -15.50 -14.57 4.01
N ALA A 27 -16.07 -14.87 5.17
CA ALA A 27 -15.38 -15.56 6.25
C ALA A 27 -16.34 -16.41 7.09
N GLU A 28 -15.80 -17.27 7.94
CA GLU A 28 -16.62 -18.07 8.86
C GLU A 28 -16.99 -17.29 10.12
N SER A 29 -16.10 -16.40 10.57
CA SER A 29 -16.27 -15.59 11.77
C SER A 29 -15.67 -14.19 11.58
N LYS A 30 -16.01 -13.26 12.48
CA LYS A 30 -15.39 -11.92 12.51
C LYS A 30 -13.87 -11.99 12.70
N LYS A 31 -13.38 -12.97 13.47
CA LYS A 31 -11.94 -13.17 13.70
C LYS A 31 -11.23 -13.60 12.42
N ASP A 32 -11.79 -14.60 11.72
CA ASP A 32 -11.29 -15.05 10.41
C ASP A 32 -11.33 -13.91 9.37
N ALA A 33 -12.39 -13.09 9.37
CA ALA A 33 -12.51 -11.93 8.51
C ALA A 33 -11.40 -10.90 8.77
N ALA A 34 -11.15 -10.55 10.04
CA ALA A 34 -10.11 -9.61 10.43
C ALA A 34 -8.71 -10.11 10.06
N GLU A 35 -8.45 -11.40 10.26
CA GLU A 35 -7.18 -12.04 9.93
C GLU A 35 -6.92 -11.98 8.41
N LYS A 36 -7.90 -12.37 7.59
CA LYS A 36 -7.82 -12.25 6.13
C LYS A 36 -7.61 -10.81 5.68
N ALA A 37 -8.34 -9.86 6.25
CA ALA A 37 -8.22 -8.45 5.93
C ALA A 37 -6.82 -7.88 6.23
N ARG A 38 -6.17 -8.35 7.29
CA ARG A 38 -4.85 -7.86 7.70
C ARG A 38 -3.77 -8.11 6.64
N TYR A 39 -3.90 -9.19 5.88
CA TYR A 39 -2.96 -9.57 4.83
C TYR A 39 -3.38 -9.09 3.43
N CYS A 40 -4.47 -8.32 3.31
CA CYS A 40 -4.86 -7.74 2.05
C CYS A 40 -3.84 -6.70 1.56
N PRO A 41 -3.69 -6.52 0.23
CA PRO A 41 -2.80 -5.52 -0.34
C PRO A 41 -3.05 -4.13 0.22
N ARG A 42 -1.97 -3.35 0.37
CA ARG A 42 -1.97 -1.97 0.87
C ARG A 42 -2.42 -1.80 2.32
N VAL A 43 -2.92 -2.83 3.01
CA VAL A 43 -3.26 -2.74 4.43
C VAL A 43 -1.99 -2.57 5.26
N LYS A 44 -2.04 -1.73 6.30
CA LYS A 44 -0.92 -1.49 7.20
C LYS A 44 -0.72 -2.66 8.17
N HIS A 45 -0.32 -3.83 7.68
CA HIS A 45 -0.25 -5.08 8.45
C HIS A 45 0.59 -5.00 9.74
N ASP A 46 1.58 -4.11 9.80
CA ASP A 46 2.44 -3.90 10.98
C ASP A 46 1.77 -3.11 12.11
N HIS A 47 0.69 -2.38 11.80
CA HIS A 47 -0.03 -1.57 12.79
C HIS A 47 -0.94 -2.45 13.62
N LYS A 48 -0.90 -2.31 14.95
CA LYS A 48 -1.76 -3.11 15.85
C LYS A 48 -3.22 -2.84 15.56
N ASP A 49 -3.56 -1.58 15.30
CA ASP A 49 -4.90 -1.07 15.01
C ASP A 49 -5.20 -0.95 13.51
N ALA A 50 -4.55 -1.76 12.66
CA ALA A 50 -4.79 -1.78 11.22
C ALA A 50 -6.26 -2.06 10.85
N ILE A 51 -6.92 -2.92 11.63
CA ILE A 51 -8.34 -3.24 11.52
C ILE A 51 -9.10 -2.40 12.55
N LEU A 52 -9.98 -1.53 12.09
CA LEU A 52 -10.73 -0.59 12.93
C LEU A 52 -12.09 -1.15 13.35
N ASN A 53 -12.79 -1.82 12.44
CA ASN A 53 -14.12 -2.41 12.72
C ASN A 53 -14.38 -3.61 11.81
N VAL A 54 -15.16 -4.58 12.30
CA VAL A 54 -15.62 -5.76 11.55
C VAL A 54 -17.12 -5.93 11.77
N GLU A 55 -17.87 -5.69 10.71
CA GLU A 55 -19.32 -5.75 10.70
C GLU A 55 -19.79 -6.87 9.77
N GLU A 56 -20.77 -7.65 10.23
CA GLU A 56 -21.44 -8.64 9.37
C GLU A 56 -22.50 -7.93 8.55
N ILE A 57 -22.54 -8.19 7.25
CA ILE A 57 -23.43 -7.52 6.31
C ILE A 57 -24.19 -8.56 5.49
N ASP A 58 -25.24 -8.11 4.81
CA ASP A 58 -25.97 -8.92 3.86
C ASP A 58 -25.19 -9.11 2.55
N LYS A 59 -25.63 -10.12 1.79
CA LYS A 59 -25.02 -10.51 0.53
C LYS A 59 -25.07 -9.38 -0.51
N ASP A 60 -26.14 -8.58 -0.54
CA ASP A 60 -26.31 -7.52 -1.54
C ASP A 60 -25.33 -6.38 -1.30
N LEU A 61 -25.23 -5.91 -0.04
CA LEU A 61 -24.23 -4.91 0.39
C LEU A 61 -22.79 -5.36 0.13
N TYR A 62 -22.53 -6.67 0.23
CA TYR A 62 -21.22 -7.23 -0.09
C TYR A 62 -20.86 -7.04 -1.57
N PHE A 63 -21.79 -7.31 -2.49
CA PHE A 63 -21.53 -7.15 -3.92
C PHE A 63 -21.44 -5.68 -4.31
N GLU A 64 -22.31 -4.83 -3.77
CA GLU A 64 -22.24 -3.38 -3.96
C GLU A 64 -20.88 -2.83 -3.54
N GLY A 65 -20.45 -3.18 -2.32
CA GLY A 65 -19.14 -2.76 -1.81
C GLY A 65 -17.95 -3.27 -2.61
N LEU A 66 -18.05 -4.45 -3.22
CA LEU A 66 -17.01 -4.93 -4.14
C LEU A 66 -16.93 -4.09 -5.41
N GLU A 67 -18.06 -3.68 -5.97
CA GLU A 67 -18.08 -2.81 -7.15
C GLU A 67 -17.60 -1.40 -6.83
N GLU A 68 -17.98 -0.84 -5.67
CA GLU A 68 -17.44 0.42 -5.16
C GLU A 68 -15.90 0.36 -5.06
N ASN A 69 -15.37 -0.70 -4.45
CA ASN A 69 -13.92 -0.89 -4.32
C ASN A 69 -13.23 -1.07 -5.68
N ARG A 70 -13.87 -1.68 -6.67
CA ARG A 70 -13.30 -1.81 -8.03
C ARG A 70 -13.22 -0.48 -8.76
N ALA A 71 -14.17 0.42 -8.51
CA ALA A 71 -14.19 1.75 -9.09
C ALA A 71 -13.07 2.65 -8.53
N ILE A 72 -12.62 2.41 -7.29
CA ILE A 72 -11.55 3.18 -6.65
C ILE A 72 -10.19 2.79 -7.25
N ARG A 73 -9.60 3.70 -8.03
CA ARG A 73 -8.34 3.45 -8.77
C ARG A 73 -7.15 3.19 -7.85
N TYR A 74 -7.15 3.78 -6.65
CA TYR A 74 -6.12 3.55 -5.64
C TYR A 74 -5.85 2.06 -5.35
N PHE A 75 -6.87 1.20 -5.37
CA PHE A 75 -6.71 -0.22 -5.08
C PHE A 75 -6.07 -1.02 -6.22
N SER A 76 -6.16 -0.54 -7.46
CA SER A 76 -5.60 -1.19 -8.65
C SER A 76 -4.25 -0.63 -9.10
N CYS A 77 -3.79 0.51 -8.54
CA CYS A 77 -2.49 1.09 -8.88
C CYS A 77 -1.33 0.13 -8.60
N TYR A 78 -0.41 0.03 -9.55
CA TYR A 78 0.80 -0.79 -9.44
C TYR A 78 2.04 0.01 -9.04
N ASN A 79 2.08 1.29 -9.37
CA ASN A 79 3.23 2.16 -9.12
C ASN A 79 2.82 3.51 -8.50
N VAL A 80 3.84 4.26 -8.07
CA VAL A 80 3.64 5.55 -7.40
C VAL A 80 3.15 6.64 -8.36
N GLN A 81 3.46 6.54 -9.65
CA GLN A 81 3.01 7.48 -10.66
C GLN A 81 1.49 7.39 -10.85
N GLU A 82 0.98 6.19 -11.11
CA GLU A 82 -0.46 5.91 -11.20
C GLU A 82 -1.21 6.35 -9.95
N GLN A 83 -0.65 6.08 -8.77
CA GLN A 83 -1.29 6.48 -7.52
C GLN A 83 -1.37 8.00 -7.36
N ARG A 84 -0.37 8.75 -7.86
CA ARG A 84 -0.40 10.22 -7.82
C ARG A 84 -1.48 10.80 -8.73
N GLU A 85 -1.74 10.15 -9.87
CA GLU A 85 -2.78 10.58 -10.81
C GLU A 85 -4.19 10.49 -10.20
N CYS A 86 -4.45 9.46 -9.37
CA CYS A 86 -5.75 9.26 -8.73
C CYS A 86 -5.78 9.68 -7.25
N PHE A 87 -4.76 10.40 -6.77
CA PHE A 87 -4.62 10.68 -5.33
C PHE A 87 -5.77 11.56 -4.80
N CYS A 88 -6.25 12.49 -5.63
CA CYS A 88 -7.39 13.36 -5.31
C CYS A 88 -8.68 12.58 -5.03
N GLU A 89 -8.86 11.38 -5.59
CA GLU A 89 -10.06 10.56 -5.38
C GLU A 89 -10.20 10.03 -3.95
N ILE A 90 -9.07 9.92 -3.23
CA ILE A 90 -9.02 9.34 -1.88
C ILE A 90 -8.65 10.36 -0.80
N GLU A 91 -8.32 11.59 -1.18
CA GLU A 91 -7.71 12.60 -0.31
C GLU A 91 -8.56 12.90 0.92
N ASP A 92 -9.88 13.03 0.74
CA ASP A 92 -10.85 13.31 1.82
C ASP A 92 -10.90 12.22 2.90
N SER A 93 -10.44 11.01 2.57
CA SER A 93 -10.42 9.86 3.47
C SER A 93 -9.01 9.51 3.95
N ILE A 94 -8.04 10.42 3.77
CA ILE A 94 -6.71 10.31 4.34
C ILE A 94 -6.66 11.00 5.70
N PHE A 95 -6.21 10.26 6.70
CA PHE A 95 -6.10 10.73 8.08
C PHE A 95 -4.67 10.64 8.58
N LYS A 96 -4.30 11.51 9.51
CA LYS A 96 -3.02 11.43 10.21
C LYS A 96 -3.04 10.30 11.23
N GLU A 97 -1.92 9.60 11.36
CA GLU A 97 -1.69 8.66 12.43
C GLU A 97 -1.36 9.40 13.72
N ASN A 98 -1.95 8.97 14.82
CA ASN A 98 -1.57 9.49 16.14
C ASN A 98 -0.10 9.12 16.41
N ASP A 99 0.71 10.12 16.79
CA ASP A 99 2.18 10.04 16.90
C ASP A 99 2.72 8.88 17.78
N VAL A 100 1.86 8.30 18.62
CA VAL A 100 2.21 7.26 19.60
C VAL A 100 2.76 5.98 18.94
N GLU A 101 2.33 5.64 17.72
CA GLU A 101 2.77 4.44 17.01
C GLU A 101 3.97 4.67 16.07
N CYS A 102 4.30 5.92 15.72
CA CYS A 102 5.44 6.27 14.87
C CYS A 102 6.79 6.16 15.61
N LYS A 103 6.97 5.13 16.44
CA LYS A 103 8.25 4.76 17.06
C LYS A 103 9.07 3.78 16.23
N HIS A 104 8.92 3.79 14.91
CA HIS A 104 9.99 3.27 14.06
C HIS A 104 11.18 4.20 14.25
N ALA A 105 12.11 3.74 15.08
CA ALA A 105 13.36 4.38 15.40
C ALA A 105 13.91 5.09 14.16
N ARG A 106 14.29 6.36 14.34
CA ARG A 106 15.13 7.09 13.40
C ARG A 106 16.50 6.39 13.35
N HIS A 107 16.57 5.15 12.88
CA HIS A 107 17.82 4.70 12.31
C HIS A 107 18.00 5.56 11.09
N SER A 108 18.94 6.50 11.19
CA SER A 108 19.51 7.18 10.03
C SER A 108 19.79 6.08 9.01
N LYS A 109 18.96 5.97 7.97
CA LYS A 109 19.28 5.08 6.87
C LYS A 109 20.68 5.50 6.45
N LYS A 110 21.68 4.64 6.64
CA LYS A 110 22.98 4.81 5.98
C LYS A 110 22.61 5.09 4.53
N ARG A 111 22.96 6.29 4.05
CA ARG A 111 22.61 6.77 2.71
C ARG A 111 22.89 5.61 1.75
N SER A 112 21.93 5.28 0.88
CA SER A 112 22.07 4.15 -0.04
C SER A 112 23.46 4.16 -0.68
N LEU A 113 24.14 3.01 -0.72
CA LEU A 113 25.41 2.87 -1.45
C LEU A 113 25.31 3.34 -2.92
N ARG A 114 24.08 3.44 -3.47
CA ARG A 114 23.81 4.08 -4.77
C ARG A 114 24.41 5.49 -4.94
N LYS A 115 24.58 6.28 -3.87
CA LYS A 115 25.31 7.55 -4.01
C LYS A 115 26.78 7.31 -4.32
N ASN A 116 27.40 6.34 -3.65
CA ASN A 116 28.81 6.00 -3.86
C ASN A 116 29.07 5.38 -5.24
N TYR A 117 28.10 4.64 -5.81
CA TYR A 117 28.20 4.10 -7.17
C TYR A 117 27.90 5.12 -8.28
N ASN A 118 27.18 6.22 -7.97
CA ASN A 118 26.99 7.29 -8.95
C ASN A 118 28.26 8.13 -9.15
N ASP A 119 29.21 8.06 -8.21
CA ASP A 119 30.52 8.72 -8.31
C ASP A 119 31.62 7.72 -8.73
N ASP A 120 31.25 6.49 -9.11
CA ASP A 120 32.18 5.47 -9.60
C ASP A 120 32.46 5.72 -11.10
N PRO A 121 33.68 6.13 -11.48
CA PRO A 121 34.03 6.43 -12.88
C PRO A 121 33.85 5.23 -13.80
N GLU A 122 33.96 4.01 -13.26
CA GLU A 122 33.79 2.77 -14.01
C GLU A 122 32.30 2.55 -14.34
N PHE A 123 31.39 2.88 -13.42
CA PHE A 123 29.95 2.78 -13.64
C PHE A 123 29.43 3.80 -14.66
N ASP A 124 29.94 5.04 -14.65
CA ASP A 124 29.59 6.07 -15.64
C ASP A 124 30.07 5.69 -17.05
N TYR A 125 31.23 5.02 -17.19
CA TYR A 125 31.70 4.47 -18.46
C TYR A 125 30.70 3.45 -19.04
N TYR A 126 30.23 2.50 -18.24
CA TYR A 126 29.25 1.49 -18.69
C TYR A 126 27.87 2.07 -19.01
N LYS A 127 27.45 3.13 -18.30
CA LYS A 127 26.16 3.79 -18.52
C LYS A 127 26.11 4.56 -19.84
N HIS A 128 27.23 5.15 -20.27
CA HIS A 128 27.34 5.92 -21.50
C HIS A 128 27.70 5.08 -22.74
N ASN A 129 28.30 3.90 -22.57
CA ASN A 129 28.63 2.98 -23.67
C ASN A 129 27.54 1.95 -23.97
N LYS A 130 26.29 2.39 -24.22
CA LYS A 130 25.22 1.52 -24.73
C LYS A 130 25.38 1.09 -26.21
N ASN A 131 26.50 1.42 -26.84
CA ASN A 131 26.81 1.07 -28.23
C ASN A 131 28.20 0.41 -28.38
N PHE A 132 28.68 -0.35 -27.39
CA PHE A 132 29.83 -1.22 -27.66
C PHE A 132 29.32 -2.58 -28.15
N ASP A 133 29.49 -2.74 -29.46
CA ASP A 133 28.98 -3.80 -30.31
C ASP A 133 29.15 -5.20 -29.71
N PHE A 134 28.07 -5.98 -29.82
CA PHE A 134 28.05 -7.42 -29.66
C PHE A 134 28.72 -8.09 -30.88
N PHE A 135 29.95 -7.71 -31.23
CA PHE A 135 30.74 -8.41 -32.25
C PHE A 135 32.24 -8.29 -31.95
N VAL A 136 32.92 -9.41 -32.24
CA VAL A 136 34.38 -9.65 -32.28
C VAL A 136 34.99 -10.36 -31.06
N ALA A 137 34.89 -11.70 -31.13
CA ALA A 137 35.96 -12.72 -31.11
C ALA A 137 35.63 -13.91 -30.19
#